data_AF-A0AAV2LF54-F1
#
_entry.id   AF-A0AAV2LF54-F1
#
_cell.length_a   1.000
_cell.length_b   1.000
_cell.length_c   1.000
_cell.angle_alpha   90.00
_cell.angle_beta   90.00
_cell.angle_gamma   90.00
#
_symmetry.space_group_name_H-M   'P 1'
#
loop_
_entity.id
_entity.type
_entity.pdbx_description
1 polymer ?
#
loop_
_entity_poly.entity_id
_entity_poly.type
_entity_poly.pdbx_seq_one_letter_code
_entity_poly.pdbx_strand_id
1 'polypeptide(L)'
;MLALYVLSFLEPKDLLQAAQTCRYWRILAEDNLLWREKCREEGIDEPLPPKKRKVVKPGFTHSPWKSAYIRQHRIDTNWRRGDLKSPKPVISSPSACLHLPHGDAEQSI
;
A
#
# COMPACT_ATOMS: atom_id res chain seq x y z
N MET A 1 7.98 8.36 -28.03
CA MET A 1 6.56 8.64 -28.34
C MET A 1 6.21 9.99 -27.73
N LEU A 2 5.85 10.99 -28.54
CA LEU A 2 5.53 12.35 -28.07
C LEU A 2 4.40 12.37 -27.02
N ALA A 3 3.45 11.44 -27.12
CA ALA A 3 2.33 11.34 -26.17
C ALA A 3 2.79 11.09 -24.72
N LEU A 4 3.79 10.24 -24.49
CA LEU A 4 4.31 10.00 -23.13
C LEU A 4 5.03 11.23 -22.58
N TYR A 5 5.71 11.99 -23.43
CA TYR A 5 6.33 13.26 -23.05
C TYR A 5 5.28 14.31 -22.67
N VAL A 6 4.16 14.40 -23.40
CA VAL A 6 3.05 15.30 -23.00
C VAL A 6 2.45 14.85 -21.65
N LEU A 7 2.27 13.55 -21.46
CA LEU A 7 1.72 13.00 -20.22
C LEU A 7 2.63 13.19 -19.00
N SER A 8 3.96 13.30 -19.15
CA SER A 8 4.86 13.51 -18.01
C SER A 8 4.65 14.85 -17.31
N PHE A 9 4.12 15.85 -18.02
CA PHE A 9 3.78 17.16 -17.45
C PHE A 9 2.49 17.17 -16.63
N LEU A 10 1.67 16.12 -16.71
CA LEU A 10 0.42 16.05 -15.96
C LEU A 10 0.66 15.67 -14.51
N GLU A 11 -0.13 16.26 -13.61
CA GLU A 11 -0.21 15.79 -12.24
C GLU A 11 -0.83 14.39 -12.18
N PRO A 12 -0.54 13.58 -11.15
CA PRO A 12 -1.10 12.22 -11.02
C PRO A 12 -2.63 12.19 -11.07
N LYS A 13 -3.30 13.20 -10.53
CA LYS A 13 -4.77 13.32 -10.59
C LYS A 13 -5.26 13.43 -12.03
N ASP A 14 -4.61 14.24 -12.85
CA ASP A 14 -4.95 14.43 -14.26
C ASP A 14 -4.64 13.20 -15.08
N LEU A 15 -3.53 12.49 -14.79
CA LEU A 15 -3.23 11.19 -15.39
C LEU A 15 -4.33 10.15 -15.13
N LEU A 16 -4.87 10.12 -13.90
CA LEU A 16 -5.98 9.23 -13.55
C LEU A 16 -7.28 9.61 -14.26
N GLN A 17 -7.55 10.90 -14.48
CA GLN A 17 -8.70 11.36 -15.27
C GLN A 17 -8.51 11.03 -16.77
N ALA A 18 -7.34 11.31 -17.32
CA ALA A 18 -7.00 11.02 -18.71
C ALA A 18 -7.18 9.52 -19.04
N ALA A 19 -6.80 8.62 -18.13
CA ALA A 19 -6.97 7.17 -18.26
C ALA A 19 -8.44 6.70 -18.39
N GLN A 20 -9.42 7.56 -18.07
CA GLN A 20 -10.85 7.25 -18.13
C GLN A 20 -11.49 7.65 -19.46
N THR A 21 -10.79 8.43 -20.31
CA THR A 21 -11.35 8.98 -21.55
C THR A 21 -11.58 7.95 -22.64
N CYS A 22 -10.57 7.12 -22.98
CA CYS A 22 -10.70 6.02 -23.94
C CYS A 22 -9.65 4.91 -23.71
N ARG A 23 -9.75 3.80 -24.45
CA ARG A 23 -8.84 2.65 -24.31
C ARG A 23 -7.37 3.02 -24.58
N TYR A 24 -7.11 3.87 -25.57
CA TYR A 24 -5.75 4.27 -25.92
C TYR A 24 -5.10 5.12 -24.83
N TRP A 25 -5.81 6.14 -24.33
CA TRP A 25 -5.36 6.95 -23.20
C TRP A 25 -5.17 6.12 -21.93
N ARG A 26 -6.02 5.13 -21.69
CA ARG A 26 -5.85 4.18 -20.58
C ARG A 26 -4.52 3.42 -20.67
N ILE A 27 -4.13 2.97 -21.86
CA ILE A 27 -2.87 2.25 -22.06
C ILE A 27 -1.69 3.21 -21.85
N LEU A 28 -1.73 4.42 -22.42
CA LEU A 28 -0.66 5.40 -22.27
C LEU A 28 -0.48 5.86 -20.81
N ALA A 29 -1.58 6.15 -20.10
CA ALA A 29 -1.57 6.57 -18.70
C ALA A 29 -1.32 5.40 -17.72
N GLU A 30 -1.00 4.20 -18.22
CA GLU A 30 -0.55 3.04 -17.45
C GLU A 30 0.97 2.81 -17.61
N ASP A 31 1.69 3.70 -18.31
CA ASP A 31 3.13 3.55 -18.55
C ASP A 31 3.95 3.44 -17.26
N ASN A 32 4.79 2.42 -17.18
CA ASN A 32 5.46 2.07 -15.93
C ASN A 32 6.58 3.05 -15.55
N LEU A 33 7.26 3.67 -16.51
CA LEU A 33 8.34 4.61 -16.23
C LEU A 33 7.78 5.99 -15.84
N LEU A 34 6.69 6.40 -16.49
CA LEU A 34 5.91 7.57 -16.09
C LEU A 34 5.52 7.49 -14.61
N TRP A 35 4.92 6.38 -14.18
CA TRP A 35 4.54 6.22 -12.77
C TRP A 35 5.71 6.04 -11.82
N ARG A 36 6.86 5.52 -12.27
CA ARG A 36 8.08 5.48 -11.46
C ARG A 36 8.58 6.89 -11.14
N GLU A 37 8.53 7.80 -12.11
CA GLU A 37 8.91 9.20 -11.91
C GLU A 37 7.95 9.89 -10.93
N LYS A 38 6.63 9.73 -11.12
CA LYS A 38 5.62 10.25 -10.18
C LYS A 38 5.78 9.68 -8.77
N CYS A 39 6.13 8.39 -8.64
CA CYS A 39 6.45 7.80 -7.34
C CYS A 39 7.69 8.42 -6.70
N ARG A 40 8.74 8.71 -7.48
CA ARG A 40 9.96 9.34 -6.98
C ARG A 40 9.71 10.74 -6.43
N GLU A 41 8.86 11.53 -7.09
CA GLU A 41 8.47 12.87 -6.63
C GLU A 41 7.82 12.84 -5.24
N GLU A 42 7.12 11.75 -4.90
CA GLU A 42 6.43 11.54 -3.61
C GLU A 42 7.24 10.70 -2.60
N GLY A 43 8.51 10.38 -2.88
CA GLY A 43 9.35 9.55 -2.00
C GLY A 43 8.91 8.09 -1.89
N ILE A 44 8.25 7.55 -2.92
CA ILE A 44 7.90 6.14 -3.01
C ILE A 44 9.03 5.42 -3.77
N ASP A 45 9.91 4.76 -3.03
CA ASP A 45 11.14 4.15 -3.58
C ASP A 45 10.96 2.72 -4.12
N GLU A 46 9.85 2.06 -3.77
CA GLU A 46 9.60 0.67 -4.14
C GLU A 46 8.27 0.48 -4.87
N PRO A 47 8.25 -0.28 -5.99
CA PRO A 47 7.01 -0.63 -6.65
C PRO A 47 6.21 -1.64 -5.82
N LEU A 48 4.90 -1.67 -6.01
CA LEU A 48 4.06 -2.66 -5.34
C LEU A 48 4.30 -4.03 -6.00
N PRO A 49 4.64 -5.09 -5.24
CA PRO A 49 4.86 -6.40 -5.84
C PRO A 49 3.59 -6.89 -6.54
N PRO A 50 3.73 -7.57 -7.70
CA PRO A 50 2.59 -8.07 -8.44
C PRO A 50 1.81 -9.05 -7.57
N LYS A 51 0.55 -8.73 -7.26
CA LYS A 51 -0.33 -9.68 -6.61
C LYS A 51 -0.64 -10.79 -7.60
N LYS A 52 -0.55 -12.05 -7.15
CA LYS A 52 -1.14 -13.21 -7.84
C LYS A 52 -2.67 -13.06 -7.87
N ARG A 53 -3.21 -12.17 -8.70
CA ARG A 53 -4.66 -12.02 -8.90
C ARG A 53 -5.12 -13.03 -9.93
N LYS A 54 -6.22 -13.72 -9.61
CA LYS A 54 -6.98 -14.58 -10.52
C LYS A 54 -7.33 -13.77 -11.79
N VAL A 55 -6.88 -14.25 -12.94
CA VAL A 55 -7.21 -13.85 -14.32
C VAL A 55 -7.73 -12.41 -14.45
N VAL A 56 -6.79 -11.45 -14.55
CA VAL A 56 -7.12 -10.12 -15.08
C VAL A 56 -7.55 -10.28 -16.54
N LYS A 57 -8.46 -9.42 -17.02
CA LYS A 57 -8.87 -9.35 -18.43
C LYS A 57 -7.64 -9.50 -19.35
N PRO A 58 -7.67 -10.42 -20.34
CA PRO A 58 -6.54 -10.62 -21.23
C PRO A 58 -6.15 -9.30 -21.91
N GLY A 59 -4.85 -8.96 -21.86
CA GLY A 59 -4.28 -7.84 -22.61
C GLY A 59 -4.21 -6.48 -21.91
N PHE A 60 -4.40 -6.38 -20.58
CA PHE A 60 -4.10 -5.14 -19.84
C PHE A 60 -3.21 -5.41 -18.64
N THR A 61 -1.96 -4.95 -18.69
CA THR A 61 -0.99 -5.06 -17.61
C THR A 61 -0.97 -3.76 -16.81
N HIS A 62 -1.31 -3.86 -15.52
CA HIS A 62 -1.22 -2.74 -14.60
C HIS A 62 0.23 -2.43 -14.22
N SER A 63 0.57 -1.14 -14.11
CA SER A 63 1.88 -0.74 -13.63
C SER A 63 2.02 -1.02 -12.11
N PRO A 64 3.08 -1.72 -11.69
CA PRO A 64 3.46 -1.86 -10.28
C PRO A 64 3.65 -0.51 -9.56
N TRP A 65 4.25 0.47 -10.25
CA TRP A 65 4.47 1.82 -9.73
C TRP A 65 3.17 2.60 -9.57
N LYS A 66 2.27 2.56 -10.56
CA LYS A 66 0.94 3.17 -10.43
C LYS A 66 0.17 2.58 -9.24
N SER A 67 0.26 1.26 -9.08
CA SER A 67 -0.36 0.57 -7.96
C SER A 67 0.23 0.99 -6.60
N ALA A 68 1.54 1.24 -6.54
CA ALA A 68 2.21 1.78 -5.36
C ALA A 68 1.73 3.20 -5.05
N TYR A 69 1.71 4.10 -6.04
CA TYR A 69 1.21 5.46 -5.91
C TYR A 69 -0.22 5.49 -5.36
N ILE A 70 -1.14 4.76 -6.01
CA ILE A 70 -2.54 4.70 -5.58
C ILE A 70 -2.66 4.15 -4.16
N ARG A 71 -1.86 3.15 -3.79
CA ARG A 71 -1.85 2.61 -2.43
C ARG A 71 -1.43 3.68 -1.42
N GLN A 72 -0.32 4.38 -1.66
CA GLN A 72 0.19 5.39 -0.75
C GLN A 72 -0.81 6.54 -0.59
N HIS A 73 -1.37 7.02 -1.70
CA HIS A 73 -2.37 8.08 -1.69
C HIS A 73 -3.65 7.68 -0.92
N ARG A 74 -4.07 6.41 -1.04
CA ARG A 74 -5.20 5.87 -0.25
C ARG A 74 -4.88 5.78 1.23
N ILE A 75 -3.65 5.42 1.61
CA ILE A 75 -3.22 5.38 3.01
C ILE A 75 -3.26 6.80 3.59
N ASP A 76 -2.64 7.77 2.92
CA ASP A 76 -2.66 9.19 3.34
C ASP A 76 -4.09 9.73 3.47
N THR A 77 -4.93 9.50 2.46
CA THR A 77 -6.34 9.94 2.51
C THR A 77 -7.10 9.27 3.66
N ASN A 78 -6.85 7.99 3.92
CA ASN A 78 -7.45 7.28 5.04
C ASN A 78 -7.00 7.86 6.39
N TRP A 79 -5.73 8.22 6.56
CA TRP A 79 -5.25 8.89 7.77
C TRP A 79 -5.87 10.28 7.98
N ARG A 80 -6.09 11.04 6.91
CA ARG A 80 -6.62 12.41 6.99
C ARG A 80 -8.14 12.50 7.15
N ARG A 81 -8.86 11.58 6.50
CA ARG A 81 -10.32 11.67 6.32
C ARG A 81 -11.06 10.35 6.52
N GLY A 82 -10.35 9.27 6.80
CA GLY A 82 -10.95 7.96 6.99
C GLY A 82 -11.65 7.86 8.35
N ASP A 83 -12.69 7.03 8.38
CA ASP A 83 -13.35 6.71 9.64
C ASP A 83 -12.41 5.96 10.58
N LEU A 84 -12.42 6.35 11.86
CA LEU A 84 -11.61 5.72 12.88
C LEU A 84 -12.13 4.31 13.16
N LYS A 85 -11.44 3.31 12.62
CA LYS A 85 -11.72 1.91 12.94
C LYS A 85 -11.21 1.59 14.34
N SER A 86 -12.03 0.92 15.15
CA SER A 86 -11.62 0.49 16.49
C SER A 86 -10.32 -0.33 16.42
N PRO A 87 -9.26 0.05 17.17
CA PRO A 87 -8.04 -0.73 17.23
C PRO A 87 -8.33 -2.14 17.74
N LYS A 88 -7.59 -3.12 17.24
CA LYS A 88 -7.66 -4.48 17.80
C LYS A 88 -7.11 -4.42 19.24
N PRO A 89 -7.87 -4.86 20.26
CA PRO A 89 -7.36 -4.88 21.62
C PRO A 89 -6.17 -5.84 21.70
N VAL A 90 -5.04 -5.35 22.21
CA VAL A 90 -3.90 -6.20 22.55
C VAL A 90 -4.14 -6.77 23.94
N ILE A 91 -4.57 -8.03 24.01
CA ILE A 91 -4.70 -8.74 25.28
C ILE A 91 -3.28 -9.16 25.70
N SER A 92 -2.65 -8.42 26.60
CA SER A 92 -1.47 -8.89 27.31
C SER A 92 -1.91 -9.93 28.34
N SER A 93 -1.73 -11.22 28.04
CA SER A 93 -2.00 -12.29 29.01
C SER A 93 -0.98 -12.25 30.16
N PRO A 94 -1.39 -12.20 31.45
CA PRO A 94 -0.47 -12.29 32.59
C PRO A 94 -0.02 -13.72 32.95
N SER A 95 -0.36 -14.75 32.18
CA SER A 95 -0.22 -16.17 32.59
C SER A 95 1.20 -16.78 32.56
N ALA A 96 2.24 -16.04 32.91
CA ALA A 96 3.59 -16.59 33.12
C ALA A 96 4.12 -16.44 34.56
N CYS A 97 3.34 -15.87 35.48
CA CYS A 97 3.73 -15.74 36.89
C CYS A 97 2.89 -16.64 37.78
N LEU A 98 3.01 -17.97 37.67
CA LEU A 98 2.57 -18.88 38.73
C LEU A 98 3.53 -20.07 38.84
N HIS A 99 4.10 -20.20 40.05
CA HIS A 99 4.86 -21.33 40.63
C HIS A 99 6.40 -21.28 40.55
N LEU A 100 6.99 -20.52 41.47
CA LEU A 100 8.25 -20.93 42.12
C LEU A 100 7.93 -22.10 43.08
N PRO A 101 8.65 -23.23 43.04
CA PRO A 101 8.58 -24.23 44.11
C PRO A 101 9.41 -23.74 45.30
N HIS A 102 8.76 -23.44 46.43
CA HIS A 102 9.45 -23.17 47.68
C HIS A 102 9.73 -24.52 48.36
N GLY A 103 11.00 -24.94 48.33
CA GLY A 103 11.51 -26.05 49.14
C GLY A 103 11.92 -25.58 50.54
N ASP A 104 11.46 -26.33 51.54
CA ASP A 104 11.99 -26.66 52.87
C ASP A 104 12.84 -25.64 53.67
N ALA A 105 12.38 -25.32 54.88
CA ALA A 105 13.20 -25.28 56.10
C ALA A 105 12.35 -25.11 57.39
N GLU A 106 12.47 -26.11 58.27
CA GLU A 106 12.42 -26.14 59.75
C GLU A 106 11.92 -24.95 60.59
N GLN A 107 11.04 -25.23 61.58
CA GLN A 107 11.26 -25.12 63.06
C GLN A 107 9.89 -25.11 63.77
N SER A 108 9.57 -26.14 64.57
CA SER A 108 9.92 -26.30 66.00
C SER A 108 9.00 -25.50 66.94
N ILE A 109 8.06 -26.25 67.55
CA ILE A 109 7.58 -26.29 68.96
C ILE A 109 6.08 -26.60 68.99
#